data_AF-A0A3R7AZW3-F1
#
_entry.id   AF-A0A3R7AZW3-F1
#
_cell.length_a   1.000
_cell.length_b   1.000
_cell.length_c   1.000
_cell.angle_alpha   90.00
_cell.angle_beta   90.00
_cell.angle_gamma   90.00
#
_symmetry.space_group_name_H-M   'P 1'
#
loop_
_entity.id
_entity.type
_entity.pdbx_description
1 polymer ?
#
loop_
_entity_poly.entity_id
_entity_poly.type
_entity_poly.pdbx_seq_one_letter_code
_entity_poly.pdbx_strand_id
1 'polypeptide(L)' 'MVRKIKEKAENGDRCGMNKTDRKVLELLSKNGPLTLNEIAEKLNMKPKAVFRSLRRLFEKEMISSDPRTRKYFIEKGEQ' A
#
# COMPACT_ATOMS: atom_id res chain seq x y z
N MET A 1 -3.96 11.76 -25.61
CA MET A 1 -2.65 12.24 -25.12
C MET A 1 -2.21 11.36 -23.96
N VAL A 2 -1.22 10.52 -24.26
CA VAL A 2 -0.35 9.66 -23.43
C VAL A 2 -0.79 9.24 -22.01
N ARG A 3 -1.35 8.02 -21.91
CA ARG A 3 -1.28 7.18 -20.70
C ARG A 3 0.19 6.80 -20.50
N LYS A 4 0.90 7.51 -19.63
CA LYS A 4 2.30 7.26 -19.32
C LYS A 4 2.41 6.30 -18.14
N ILE A 5 2.25 5.02 -18.44
CA ILE A 5 2.64 3.92 -17.55
C ILE A 5 4.09 3.61 -17.89
N LYS A 6 5.05 4.05 -17.07
CA LYS A 6 6.41 3.51 -17.11
C LYS A 6 7.20 3.87 -15.86
N GLU A 7 7.74 2.82 -15.22
CA GLU A 7 9.01 2.78 -14.47
C GLU A 7 9.12 3.62 -13.18
N LYS A 8 9.59 3.12 -12.03
CA LYS A 8 10.58 2.06 -11.78
C LYS A 8 10.25 1.26 -10.52
N ALA A 9 10.33 -0.06 -10.66
CA ALA A 9 10.30 -1.02 -9.57
C ALA A 9 11.67 -1.68 -9.51
N GLU A 10 12.66 -1.00 -8.95
CA GLU A 10 13.95 -1.60 -8.64
C GLU A 10 14.46 -1.02 -7.32
N ASN A 11 14.23 -1.76 -6.23
CA ASN A 11 15.28 -1.91 -5.22
C ASN A 11 15.07 -3.16 -4.35
N GLY A 12 16.03 -4.08 -4.44
CA GLY A 12 16.46 -4.97 -3.37
C GLY A 12 15.56 -6.13 -2.98
N ASP A 13 15.74 -7.27 -3.64
CA ASP A 13 15.38 -8.58 -3.09
C ASP A 13 16.13 -8.85 -1.76
N ARG A 14 15.36 -8.84 -0.67
CA ARG A 14 15.56 -9.77 0.46
C ARG A 14 14.18 -10.14 1.02
N CYS A 15 13.62 -11.22 0.50
CA CYS A 15 12.59 -12.08 1.08
C CYS A 15 11.37 -11.38 1.73
N GLY A 16 10.20 -11.40 1.06
CA GLY A 16 8.91 -11.37 1.75
C GLY A 16 7.93 -10.26 1.41
N MET A 17 7.86 -9.78 0.16
CA MET A 17 6.64 -9.12 -0.31
C MET A 17 5.67 -10.16 -0.88
N ASN A 18 4.54 -10.35 -0.21
CA ASN A 18 3.46 -11.21 -0.67
C ASN A 18 2.65 -10.50 -1.76
N LYS A 19 1.89 -11.28 -2.54
CA LYS A 19 0.92 -10.75 -3.53
C LYS A 19 -0.05 -9.72 -2.90
N THR A 20 -0.36 -9.88 -1.62
CA THR A 20 -1.19 -8.95 -0.85
C THR A 20 -0.54 -7.58 -0.69
N ASP A 21 0.75 -7.52 -0.36
CA ASP A 21 1.47 -6.26 -0.12
C ASP A 21 1.40 -5.37 -1.37
N ARG A 22 1.67 -5.96 -2.54
CA ARG A 22 1.59 -5.27 -3.84
C ARG A 22 0.19 -4.77 -4.14
N LYS A 23 -0.82 -5.58 -3.83
CA LYS A 23 -2.23 -5.19 -4.01
C LYS A 23 -2.60 -4.01 -3.12
N VAL A 24 -2.20 -3.98 -1.84
CA VAL A 24 -2.57 -2.83 -0.99
C VAL A 24 -1.84 -1.55 -1.43
N LEU A 25 -0.58 -1.63 -1.87
CA LEU A 25 0.12 -0.47 -2.43
C LEU A 25 -0.58 0.07 -3.68
N GLU A 26 -0.94 -0.81 -4.63
CA GLU A 26 -1.66 -0.39 -5.83
C GLU A 26 -3.01 0.25 -5.48
N LEU A 27 -3.68 -0.31 -4.47
CA LEU A 27 -4.99 0.14 -4.03
C LEU A 27 -4.94 1.52 -3.38
N LEU A 28 -3.95 1.75 -2.51
CA LEU A 28 -3.66 3.06 -1.91
C LEU A 28 -3.22 4.08 -2.98
N SER A 29 -2.42 3.66 -3.96
CA SER A 29 -1.99 4.54 -5.05
C SER A 29 -3.15 4.96 -5.97
N LYS A 30 -4.17 4.13 -6.13
CA LYS A 30 -5.33 4.40 -7.01
C LYS A 30 -6.46 5.14 -6.31
N ASN A 31 -6.75 4.79 -5.04
CA ASN A 31 -7.90 5.29 -4.30
C ASN A 31 -7.52 6.40 -3.30
N GLY A 32 -6.23 6.55 -2.98
CA GLY A 32 -5.76 7.49 -1.99
C GLY A 32 -5.82 6.93 -0.55
N PRO A 33 -5.95 7.80 0.47
CA PRO A 33 -5.93 7.41 1.87
C PRO A 33 -7.14 6.55 2.23
N LEU A 34 -6.91 5.32 2.65
CA LEU A 34 -7.96 4.35 2.99
C LEU A 34 -7.78 3.75 4.37
N THR A 35 -8.89 3.35 4.97
CA THR A 35 -8.87 2.62 6.24
C THR A 35 -8.58 1.14 6.04
N LEU A 36 -8.17 0.46 7.12
CA LEU A 36 -7.95 -0.98 7.13
C LEU A 36 -9.17 -1.77 6.60
N ASN A 37 -10.37 -1.38 7.02
CA ASN A 37 -11.60 -2.05 6.60
C ASN A 37 -11.86 -1.84 5.10
N GLU A 38 -11.72 -0.63 4.59
CA GLU A 38 -11.92 -0.37 3.16
C GLU A 38 -10.93 -1.15 2.28
N ILE A 39 -9.67 -1.25 2.73
CA ILE A 39 -8.67 -2.06 2.03
C ILE A 39 -9.05 -3.54 2.07
N ALA A 40 -9.50 -4.04 3.23
CA ALA A 40 -9.94 -5.41 3.38
C ALA A 40 -11.15 -5.75 2.50
N GLU A 41 -12.14 -4.87 2.43
CA GLU A 41 -13.33 -5.05 1.59
C GLU A 41 -12.99 -5.02 0.11
N LYS A 42 -12.20 -4.03 -0.34
CA LYS A 42 -11.81 -3.94 -1.75
C LYS A 42 -10.90 -5.08 -2.20
N LEU A 43 -10.07 -5.63 -1.30
CA LEU A 43 -9.24 -6.80 -1.58
C LEU A 43 -9.97 -8.13 -1.36
N ASN A 44 -11.18 -8.09 -0.81
CA ASN A 44 -11.95 -9.25 -0.37
C ASN A 44 -11.11 -10.19 0.54
N MET A 45 -10.40 -9.59 1.49
CA MET A 45 -9.49 -10.30 2.42
C MET A 45 -9.87 -10.05 3.87
N LYS A 46 -9.39 -10.94 4.75
CA LYS A 46 -9.55 -10.75 6.20
C LYS A 46 -8.76 -9.53 6.66
N PRO A 47 -9.34 -8.63 7.49
CA PRO A 47 -8.66 -7.44 7.99
C PRO A 47 -7.33 -7.74 8.69
N LYS A 48 -7.24 -8.87 9.38
CA LYS A 48 -6.02 -9.34 10.04
C LYS A 48 -4.86 -9.64 9.06
N ALA A 49 -5.17 -10.15 7.88
CA ALA A 49 -4.17 -10.41 6.83
C ALA A 49 -3.67 -9.09 6.22
N VAL A 50 -4.60 -8.16 5.98
CA VAL A 50 -4.29 -6.80 5.51
C VAL A 50 -3.46 -6.05 6.56
N PHE A 51 -3.81 -6.14 7.85
CA PHE A 51 -3.05 -5.51 8.93
C PHE A 51 -1.59 -5.98 8.97
N ARG A 52 -1.35 -7.30 8.84
CA ARG A 52 0.02 -7.83 8.77
C ARG A 52 0.79 -7.28 7.57
N SER A 53 0.11 -7.13 6.44
CA SER A 53 0.67 -6.57 5.21
C SER A 53 1.00 -5.09 5.39
N LEU A 54 0.05 -4.29 5.88
CA LEU A 54 0.23 -2.87 6.18
C LEU A 54 1.35 -2.64 7.19
N ARG A 55 1.42 -3.43 8.26
CA ARG A 55 2.49 -3.33 9.25
C ARG A 55 3.86 -3.56 8.61
N ARG A 56 4.00 -4.59 7.77
CA ARG A 56 5.25 -4.84 7.02
C ARG A 56 5.60 -3.72 6.05
N LEU A 57 4.60 -3.15 5.39
CA LEU A 57 4.80 -2.03 4.46
C LEU A 57 5.20 -0.75 5.19
N PHE A 58 4.63 -0.53 6.38
CA PHE A 58 4.96 0.59 7.26
C PHE A 58 6.37 0.44 7.85
N GLU A 59 6.75 -0.76 8.29
CA GLU A 59 8.12 -1.08 8.71
C GLU A 59 9.16 -0.89 7.59
N LYS A 60 8.73 -0.92 6.33
CA LYS A 60 9.55 -0.65 5.13
C LYS A 60 9.43 0.80 4.64
N GLU A 61 8.76 1.67 5.39
CA GLU A 61 8.55 3.08 5.04
C GLU A 61 7.90 3.29 3.65
N MET A 62 7.15 2.30 3.15
CA MET A 62 6.44 2.40 1.87
C MET A 62 5.05 3.02 1.99
N ILE A 63 4.50 3.04 3.20
CA ILE A 63 3.21 3.66 3.52
C ILE A 63 3.33 4.45 4.82
N SER A 64 2.56 5.53 4.91
CA SER A 64 2.35 6.31 6.12
C SER A 64 0.94 6.05 6.67
N SER A 65 0.80 6.23 7.98
CA SER A 65 -0.48 6.11 8.67
C SER A 65 -0.78 7.41 9.39
N ASP A 66 -1.97 7.96 9.16
CA ASP A 66 -2.43 9.15 9.86
C ASP A 66 -3.08 8.73 11.20
N PRO A 67 -2.51 9.13 12.36
CA PRO A 67 -3.02 8.70 13.66
C PRO A 67 -4.39 9.31 13.99
N ARG A 68 -4.78 10.41 13.34
CA ARG A 68 -6.03 11.13 13.61
C ARG A 68 -7.21 10.47 12.89
N THR A 69 -6.99 10.04 11.65
CA THR A 69 -8.03 9.44 10.79
C THR A 69 -7.94 7.92 10.70
N ARG A 70 -6.83 7.31 11.19
CA ARG A 70 -6.52 5.87 11.06
C ARG A 70 -6.49 5.41 9.60
N LYS A 71 -6.16 6.31 8.69
CA LYS A 71 -6.03 6.04 7.26
C LYS A 71 -4.58 5.81 6.91
N TYR A 72 -4.38 4.86 6.01
CA TYR A 72 -3.09 4.54 5.42
C TYR A 72 -3.01 5.21 4.06
N PHE A 73 -1.85 5.75 3.71
CA PHE A 73 -1.61 6.38 2.43
C PHE A 73 -0.15 6.18 2.02
N ILE A 74 0.10 6.31 0.73
CA ILE A 74 1.46 6.40 0.22
C ILE A 74 1.76 7.89 0.18
N GLU A 75 2.74 8.36 0.96
CA GLU A 75 3.39 9.63 0.67
C GLU A 75 4.05 9.45 -0.69
N LYS A 76 3.34 9.87 -1.75
CA LYS A 76 4.02 10.11 -3.01
C LYS A 76 5.01 11.23 -2.71
N GLY A 77 6.25 10.86 -2.44
CA GLY A 77 7.37 11.76 -2.59
C GLY A 77 7.25 12.30 -4.01
N GLU A 78 6.78 13.54 -4.12
CA GLU A 78 6.80 14.30 -5.35
C GLU A 78 8.28 14.42 -5.72
N GLN A 79 8.68 13.70 -6.77
CA GLN A 79 9.95 13.87 -7.49
C GLN A 79 9.63 13.92 -8.97
#